data_AF-A0A3D5Q8T3-F1
#
_entry.id   AF-A0A3D5Q8T3-F1
#
_cell.length_a   1.000
_cell.length_b   1.000
_cell.length_c   1.000
_cell.angle_alpha   90.00
_cell.angle_beta   90.00
_cell.angle_gamma   90.00
#
_symmetry.space_group_name_H-M   'P 1'
#
loop_
_entity.id
_entity.type
_entity.pdbx_description
1 polymer ?
#
loop_
_entity_poly.entity_id
_entity_poly.type
_entity_poly.pdbx_seq_one_letter_code
_entity_poly.pdbx_strand_id
1 'polypeptide(L)'
;MDNRLKPEKKRLFIILLSIVGSTLVIFTGLFWYISYKGLDSISKFAGNIFTLLILAFGVFLLFSVLVLVFTMISGKQSKIASKLRGPLNKLLFPLVIKVSKLLHLDKDRITRSFIAINNELVMEYLNKKTVKDLLVLLPHCIQLEDCELKITKDILICKKCGRCDIGGLAKIAEKYNLTMNVAT
;
A
#
# COMPACT_ATOMS: atom_id res chain seq x y z
N MET A 1 10.00 20.22 8.79
CA MET A 1 8.72 20.06 8.06
C MET A 1 7.92 18.96 8.73
N ASP A 2 7.05 19.32 9.68
CA ASP A 2 6.07 18.38 10.23
C ASP A 2 4.96 18.18 9.18
N ASN A 3 5.13 17.16 8.34
CA ASN A 3 4.18 16.81 7.28
C ASN A 3 3.12 15.81 7.80
N ARG A 4 2.80 15.84 9.10
CA ARG A 4 1.69 15.05 9.64
C ARG A 4 0.38 15.59 9.08
N LEU A 5 -0.08 14.95 8.01
CA LEU A 5 -1.40 15.14 7.44
C LEU A 5 -2.44 15.08 8.56
N LYS A 6 -3.30 16.10 8.66
CA LYS A 6 -4.32 16.20 9.72
C LYS A 6 -5.08 14.87 9.92
N PRO A 7 -5.37 14.47 11.17
CA PRO A 7 -5.97 13.17 11.50
C PRO A 7 -7.32 12.92 10.79
N GLU A 8 -8.07 13.98 10.47
CA GLU A 8 -9.29 13.95 9.67
C GLU A 8 -9.11 13.30 8.29
N LYS A 9 -7.94 13.44 7.68
CA LYS A 9 -7.68 12.93 6.33
C LYS A 9 -7.43 11.43 6.36
N LYS A 10 -6.76 10.89 7.39
CA LYS A 10 -6.54 9.43 7.55
C LYS A 10 -7.86 8.67 7.72
N ARG A 11 -8.82 9.25 8.47
CA ARG A 11 -10.13 8.62 8.74
C ARG A 11 -10.93 8.35 7.47
N LEU A 12 -10.83 9.20 6.44
CA LEU A 12 -11.59 9.06 5.21
C LEU A 12 -11.31 7.72 4.49
N PHE A 13 -10.04 7.40 4.26
CA PHE A 13 -9.68 6.15 3.58
C PHE A 13 -10.05 4.93 4.43
N ILE A 14 -9.86 4.98 5.75
CA ILE A 14 -10.21 3.90 6.66
C ILE A 14 -11.71 3.63 6.65
N ILE A 15 -12.55 4.68 6.77
CA ILE A 15 -14.01 4.54 6.72
C ILE A 15 -14.45 3.93 5.39
N LEU A 16 -13.92 4.45 4.28
CA LEU A 16 -14.30 3.97 2.96
C LEU A 16 -13.86 2.52 2.73
N LEU A 17 -12.66 2.16 3.18
CA LEU A 17 -12.16 0.77 3.15
C LEU A 17 -13.06 -0.16 3.97
N SER A 18 -13.48 0.27 5.16
CA SER A 18 -14.40 -0.50 6.01
C SER A 18 -15.75 -0.68 5.34
N ILE A 19 -16.33 0.37 4.74
CA ILE A 19 -17.60 0.27 4.00
C ILE A 19 -17.47 -0.73 2.85
N VAL A 20 -16.45 -0.57 2.00
CA VAL A 20 -16.22 -1.47 0.86
C VAL A 20 -16.02 -2.92 1.33
N GLY A 21 -15.22 -3.12 2.39
CA GLY A 21 -14.98 -4.44 2.98
C GLY A 21 -16.25 -5.08 3.52
N SER A 22 -17.03 -4.36 4.32
CA SER A 22 -18.32 -4.82 4.85
C SER A 22 -19.31 -5.15 3.74
N THR A 23 -19.40 -4.32 2.71
CA THR A 23 -20.25 -4.57 1.54
C THR A 23 -19.85 -5.87 0.83
N LEU A 24 -18.56 -6.14 0.62
CA LEU A 24 -18.09 -7.39 0.00
C LEU A 24 -18.44 -8.62 0.85
N VAL A 25 -18.31 -8.53 2.17
CA VAL A 25 -18.69 -9.61 3.10
C VAL A 25 -20.20 -9.88 3.04
N ILE A 26 -21.02 -8.82 3.03
CA ILE A 26 -22.49 -8.95 2.89
C ILE A 26 -22.85 -9.61 1.56
N PHE A 27 -22.27 -9.17 0.44
CA PHE A 27 -22.50 -9.78 -0.87
C PHE A 27 -22.09 -11.26 -0.91
N THR A 28 -20.98 -11.62 -0.26
CA THR A 28 -20.53 -13.01 -0.13
C THR A 28 -21.55 -13.85 0.66
N GLY A 29 -22.11 -13.31 1.75
CA GLY A 29 -23.15 -13.97 2.53
C GLY A 29 -24.48 -14.13 1.78
N LEU A 30 -24.91 -13.12 1.01
CA LEU A 30 -26.09 -13.20 0.16
C LEU A 30 -25.90 -14.24 -0.97
N PHE A 31 -24.74 -14.23 -1.61
CA PHE A 31 -24.37 -15.20 -2.64
C PHE A 31 -24.37 -16.63 -2.09
N TRP A 32 -23.82 -16.81 -0.88
CA TRP A 32 -23.88 -18.08 -0.18
C TRP A 32 -25.32 -18.53 0.07
N TYR A 33 -26.18 -17.66 0.62
CA TYR A 33 -27.56 -17.98 0.96
C TYR A 33 -28.37 -18.43 -0.27
N ILE A 34 -28.28 -17.69 -1.36
CA ILE A 34 -28.97 -18.00 -2.62
C ILE A 34 -28.46 -19.34 -3.19
N SER A 35 -27.14 -19.51 -3.25
CA SER A 35 -26.53 -20.71 -3.84
C SER A 35 -26.76 -21.95 -2.99
N TYR A 36 -26.70 -21.84 -1.66
CA TYR A 36 -26.91 -22.96 -0.74
C TYR A 36 -28.32 -23.54 -0.88
N LYS A 37 -29.36 -22.70 -0.96
CA LYS A 37 -30.74 -23.17 -1.18
C LYS A 37 -30.91 -23.95 -2.48
N GLY A 38 -30.19 -23.56 -3.54
CA GLY A 38 -30.19 -24.30 -4.80
C GLY A 38 -29.43 -25.63 -4.72
N LEU A 39 -28.26 -25.62 -4.06
CA LEU A 39 -27.36 -26.77 -4.00
C LEU A 39 -27.83 -27.86 -3.04
N ASP A 40 -28.43 -27.48 -1.92
CA ASP A 40 -28.97 -28.41 -0.91
C ASP A 40 -30.13 -29.25 -1.46
N SER A 41 -30.88 -28.72 -2.44
CA SER A 41 -31.94 -29.44 -3.15
C SER A 41 -31.42 -30.58 -4.05
N ILE A 42 -30.14 -30.57 -4.45
CA ILE A 42 -29.56 -31.57 -5.36
C ILE A 42 -28.74 -32.60 -4.57
N SER A 43 -27.83 -32.15 -3.70
CA SER A 43 -27.02 -33.02 -2.86
C SER A 43 -26.55 -32.28 -1.62
N LYS A 44 -26.91 -32.81 -0.44
CA LYS A 44 -26.49 -32.29 0.86
C LYS A 44 -24.96 -32.23 1.02
N PHE A 45 -24.24 -33.18 0.41
CA PHE A 45 -22.77 -33.18 0.45
C PHE A 45 -22.18 -32.00 -0.31
N ALA A 46 -22.67 -31.73 -1.52
CA ALA A 46 -22.22 -30.59 -2.33
C ALA A 46 -22.54 -29.26 -1.63
N GLY A 47 -23.74 -29.13 -1.05
CA GLY A 47 -24.14 -27.97 -0.25
C GLY A 47 -23.21 -27.69 0.94
N ASN A 48 -22.80 -28.73 1.67
CA ASN A 48 -21.89 -28.60 2.81
C ASN A 48 -20.47 -28.19 2.39
N ILE A 49 -19.92 -28.79 1.32
CA ILE A 49 -18.58 -28.42 0.81
C ILE A 49 -18.58 -26.97 0.31
N PHE A 50 -19.60 -26.58 -0.46
CA PHE A 50 -19.74 -25.21 -0.93
C PHE A 50 -19.83 -24.21 0.23
N THR A 51 -20.61 -24.55 1.26
CA THR A 51 -20.71 -23.73 2.48
C THR A 51 -19.38 -23.57 3.17
N LEU A 52 -18.61 -24.66 3.34
CA LEU A 52 -17.29 -24.60 3.98
C LEU A 52 -16.33 -23.68 3.22
N LEU A 53 -16.31 -23.78 1.88
CA LEU A 53 -15.45 -22.95 1.03
C LEU A 53 -15.82 -21.46 1.10
N ILE A 54 -17.11 -21.13 0.96
CA ILE A 54 -17.56 -19.74 1.02
C ILE A 54 -17.40 -19.15 2.42
N LEU A 55 -17.65 -19.94 3.47
CA LEU A 55 -17.41 -19.52 4.85
C LEU A 55 -15.93 -19.23 5.09
N ALA A 56 -15.04 -20.14 4.66
CA ALA A 56 -13.59 -19.92 4.77
C ALA A 56 -13.14 -18.65 4.02
N PHE A 57 -13.67 -18.42 2.81
CA PHE A 57 -13.41 -17.21 2.05
C PHE A 57 -13.94 -15.95 2.74
N GLY A 58 -15.17 -15.99 3.27
CA GLY A 58 -15.78 -14.88 4.00
C GLY A 58 -15.02 -14.52 5.28
N VAL A 59 -14.60 -15.53 6.05
CA VAL A 59 -13.75 -15.34 7.25
C VAL A 59 -12.40 -14.74 6.85
N PHE A 60 -11.78 -15.23 5.77
CA PHE A 60 -10.53 -14.68 5.26
C PHE A 60 -10.67 -13.21 4.83
N LEU A 61 -11.75 -12.84 4.12
CA LEU A 61 -12.03 -11.46 3.74
C LEU A 61 -12.23 -10.55 4.97
N LEU A 62 -13.07 -10.97 5.91
CA LEU A 62 -13.33 -10.23 7.14
C LEU A 62 -12.04 -10.01 7.93
N PHE A 63 -11.27 -11.09 8.15
CA PHE A 63 -9.98 -11.03 8.84
C PHE A 63 -9.01 -10.10 8.13
N SER A 64 -8.94 -10.14 6.80
CA SER A 64 -8.08 -9.26 6.00
C SER A 64 -8.42 -7.78 6.18
N VAL A 65 -9.71 -7.42 6.14
CA VAL A 65 -10.18 -6.05 6.36
C VAL A 65 -9.84 -5.58 7.78
N LEU A 66 -10.11 -6.42 8.79
CA LEU A 66 -9.80 -6.11 10.19
C LEU A 66 -8.31 -5.89 10.43
N VAL A 67 -7.44 -6.77 9.90
CA VAL A 67 -5.99 -6.63 10.02
C VAL A 67 -5.51 -5.33 9.37
N LEU A 68 -6.03 -4.98 8.18
CA LEU A 68 -5.65 -3.73 7.51
C LEU A 68 -6.10 -2.51 8.31
N VAL A 69 -7.36 -2.44 8.72
CA VAL A 69 -7.90 -1.33 9.50
C VAL A 69 -7.14 -1.17 10.82
N PHE A 70 -6.91 -2.27 11.53
CA PHE A 70 -6.12 -2.27 12.77
C PHE A 70 -4.69 -1.78 12.55
N THR A 71 -4.04 -2.22 11.47
CA THR A 71 -2.69 -1.78 11.11
C THR A 71 -2.65 -0.28 10.80
N MET A 72 -3.64 0.23 10.06
CA MET A 72 -3.73 1.64 9.70
C MET A 72 -4.03 2.55 10.90
N ILE A 73 -4.84 2.08 11.87
CA ILE A 73 -5.14 2.84 13.09
C ILE A 73 -3.96 2.79 14.07
N SER A 74 -3.35 1.62 14.25
CA SER A 74 -2.28 1.43 15.22
C SER A 74 -0.97 2.08 14.79
N GLY A 75 -0.80 2.35 13.48
CA GLY A 75 0.46 2.81 12.90
C GLY A 75 1.60 1.80 13.02
N LYS A 76 1.35 0.61 13.57
CA LYS A 76 2.33 -0.44 13.82
C LYS A 76 2.19 -1.51 12.75
N GLN A 77 3.29 -1.80 12.06
CA GLN A 77 3.32 -2.86 11.07
C GLN A 77 3.68 -4.22 11.70
N SER A 78 2.72 -5.15 11.70
CA SER A 78 2.97 -6.57 11.99
C SER A 78 3.53 -7.29 10.75
N LYS A 79 4.26 -8.41 10.94
CA LYS A 79 4.77 -9.26 9.85
C LYS A 79 3.64 -9.82 8.96
N ILE A 80 2.48 -10.09 9.54
CA ILE A 80 1.29 -10.55 8.79
C ILE A 80 0.74 -9.42 7.93
N ALA A 81 0.63 -8.22 8.52
CA ALA A 81 0.16 -7.04 7.83
C ALA A 81 1.10 -6.63 6.68
N SER A 82 2.43 -6.72 6.85
CA SER A 82 3.38 -6.38 5.77
C SER A 82 3.25 -7.31 4.56
N LYS A 83 3.02 -8.62 4.76
CA LYS A 83 2.81 -9.57 3.66
C LYS A 83 1.46 -9.38 2.97
N LEU A 84 0.39 -9.16 3.73
CA LEU A 84 -0.97 -9.03 3.18
C LEU A 84 -1.21 -7.69 2.49
N ARG A 85 -0.49 -6.63 2.89
CA ARG A 85 -0.74 -5.27 2.41
C ARG A 85 -0.57 -5.09 0.90
N GLY A 86 0.46 -5.69 0.30
CA GLY A 86 0.72 -5.56 -1.14
C GLY A 86 -0.44 -6.08 -1.99
N PRO A 87 -0.79 -7.39 -1.90
CA PRO A 87 -1.91 -7.97 -2.63
C PRO A 87 -3.24 -7.30 -2.31
N LEU A 88 -3.52 -7.03 -1.03
CA LEU A 88 -4.79 -6.45 -0.61
C LEU A 88 -4.95 -5.02 -1.10
N ASN A 89 -3.90 -4.18 -1.06
CA ASN A 89 -4.00 -2.84 -1.63
C ASN A 89 -4.18 -2.89 -3.14
N LYS A 90 -3.52 -3.81 -3.85
CA LYS A 90 -3.70 -3.98 -5.31
C LYS A 90 -5.14 -4.32 -5.68
N LEU A 91 -5.86 -5.06 -4.83
CA LEU A 91 -7.26 -5.43 -5.05
C LEU A 91 -8.25 -4.38 -4.51
N LEU A 92 -8.09 -3.97 -3.26
CA LEU A 92 -9.05 -3.11 -2.55
C LEU A 92 -8.93 -1.64 -2.95
N PHE A 93 -7.74 -1.13 -3.27
CA PHE A 93 -7.57 0.28 -3.63
C PHE A 93 -8.36 0.66 -4.90
N PRO A 94 -8.31 -0.10 -6.01
CA PRO A 94 -9.17 0.18 -7.16
C PRO A 94 -10.66 0.16 -6.83
N LEU A 95 -11.11 -0.76 -5.95
CA LEU A 95 -12.51 -0.84 -5.53
C LEU A 95 -12.90 0.39 -4.70
N VAL A 96 -12.07 0.80 -3.74
CA VAL A 96 -12.25 2.02 -2.96
C VAL A 96 -12.38 3.24 -3.86
N ILE A 97 -11.53 3.37 -4.89
CA ILE A 97 -11.59 4.48 -5.85
C ILE A 97 -12.83 4.42 -6.75
N LYS A 98 -13.31 3.22 -7.12
CA LYS A 98 -14.57 3.08 -7.87
C LYS A 98 -15.77 3.49 -7.02
N VAL A 99 -15.85 3.03 -5.77
CA VAL A 99 -16.92 3.39 -4.85
C VAL A 99 -16.86 4.87 -4.50
N SER A 100 -15.68 5.46 -4.36
CA SER A 100 -15.55 6.89 -4.11
C SER A 100 -16.14 7.75 -5.22
N LYS A 101 -15.94 7.34 -6.48
CA LYS A 101 -16.55 8.01 -7.64
C LYS A 101 -18.07 7.92 -7.60
N LEU A 102 -18.62 6.75 -7.26
CA LEU A 102 -20.07 6.56 -7.11
C LEU A 102 -20.66 7.47 -6.02
N LEU A 103 -19.90 7.70 -4.94
CA LEU A 103 -20.27 8.60 -3.85
C LEU A 103 -19.89 10.07 -4.10
N HIS A 104 -19.45 10.44 -5.31
CA HIS A 104 -18.99 11.80 -5.66
C HIS A 104 -17.89 12.36 -4.73
N LEU A 105 -17.06 11.47 -4.17
CA LEU A 105 -15.93 11.86 -3.32
C LEU A 105 -14.69 12.16 -4.17
N ASP A 106 -13.95 13.21 -3.78
CA ASP A 106 -12.69 13.59 -4.42
C ASP A 106 -11.65 12.46 -4.35
N LYS A 107 -11.33 11.90 -5.52
CA LYS A 107 -10.32 10.86 -5.71
C LYS A 107 -8.95 11.28 -5.17
N ASP A 108 -8.56 12.54 -5.35
CA ASP A 108 -7.24 13.04 -4.95
C ASP A 108 -7.16 13.17 -3.43
N ARG A 109 -8.26 13.52 -2.77
CA ARG A 109 -8.35 13.51 -1.30
C ARG A 109 -8.17 12.10 -0.74
N ILE A 110 -8.78 11.10 -1.35
CA ILE A 110 -8.67 9.69 -0.91
C ILE A 110 -7.28 9.14 -1.18
N THR A 111 -6.72 9.43 -2.35
CA THR A 111 -5.35 9.02 -2.71
C THR A 111 -4.32 9.63 -1.77
N ARG A 112 -4.46 10.92 -1.42
CA ARG A 112 -3.59 11.58 -0.43
C ARG A 112 -3.72 10.97 0.96
N SER A 113 -4.94 10.58 1.36
CA SER A 113 -5.17 9.88 2.62
C SER A 113 -4.44 8.53 2.66
N PHE A 114 -4.58 7.74 1.60
CA PHE A 114 -3.88 6.46 1.45
C PHE A 114 -2.37 6.63 1.50
N ILE A 115 -1.81 7.60 0.75
CA ILE A 115 -0.37 7.89 0.74
C ILE A 115 0.12 8.26 2.13
N ALA A 116 -0.62 9.09 2.89
CA ALA A 116 -0.20 9.49 4.23
C ALA A 116 -0.14 8.30 5.22
N ILE A 117 -1.16 7.42 5.19
CA ILE A 117 -1.17 6.19 5.99
C ILE A 117 -0.05 5.24 5.54
N ASN A 118 0.22 5.18 4.24
CA ASN A 118 1.31 4.38 3.70
C ASN A 118 2.68 4.86 4.17
N ASN A 119 2.93 6.15 4.06
CA ASN A 119 4.18 6.76 4.47
C ASN A 119 4.41 6.56 5.98
N GLU A 120 3.39 6.75 6.82
CA GLU A 120 3.52 6.50 8.27
C GLU A 120 3.96 5.06 8.57
N LEU A 121 3.32 4.08 7.94
CA LEU A 121 3.65 2.67 8.14
C LEU A 121 5.02 2.29 7.56
N VAL A 122 5.44 2.92 6.45
CA VAL A 122 6.79 2.75 5.89
C VAL A 122 7.82 3.38 6.81
N MET A 123 7.58 4.56 7.36
CA MET A 123 8.51 5.21 8.31
C MET A 123 8.69 4.38 9.58
N GLU A 124 7.61 3.81 10.14
CA GLU A 124 7.69 2.89 11.27
C GLU A 124 8.50 1.62 10.95
N TYR A 125 8.39 1.12 9.72
CA TYR A 125 9.21 0.00 9.25
C TYR A 125 10.69 0.37 9.13
N LEU A 126 10.98 1.52 8.52
CA LEU A 126 12.35 2.00 8.30
C LEU A 126 13.05 2.35 9.61
N ASN A 127 12.34 2.87 10.62
CA ASN A 127 12.90 3.16 11.95
C ASN A 127 13.50 1.93 12.66
N LYS A 128 13.14 0.71 12.22
CA LYS A 128 13.66 -0.56 12.77
C LYS A 128 14.80 -1.16 11.93
N LYS A 129 15.23 -0.47 10.87
CA LYS A 129 16.24 -0.96 9.91
C LYS A 129 17.54 -0.16 10.02
N THR A 130 18.63 -0.81 9.64
CA THR A 130 19.94 -0.15 9.60
C THR A 130 20.15 0.51 8.25
N VAL A 131 21.05 1.49 8.20
CA VAL A 131 21.39 2.22 6.97
C VAL A 131 21.87 1.27 5.85
N LYS A 132 22.54 0.16 6.22
CA LYS A 132 23.01 -0.87 5.28
C LYS A 132 21.87 -1.63 4.58
N ASP A 133 20.66 -1.63 5.17
CA ASP A 133 19.48 -2.25 4.60
C ASP A 133 18.71 -1.32 3.64
N LEU A 134 19.19 -0.08 3.46
CA LEU A 134 18.50 0.96 2.69
C LEU A 134 19.15 1.16 1.32
N LEU A 135 18.34 1.04 0.27
CA LEU A 135 18.67 1.47 -1.09
C LEU A 135 17.81 2.69 -1.43
N VAL A 136 18.46 3.79 -1.80
CA VAL A 136 17.76 4.99 -2.29
C VAL A 136 17.77 4.96 -3.82
N LEU A 137 16.57 4.91 -4.42
CA LEU A 137 16.42 5.00 -5.87
C LEU A 137 16.07 6.43 -6.27
N LEU A 138 16.90 7.02 -7.12
CA LEU A 138 16.75 8.37 -7.64
C LEU A 138 16.13 8.34 -9.04
N PRO A 139 15.20 9.24 -9.37
CA PRO A 139 14.70 9.38 -10.73
C PRO A 139 15.78 9.97 -11.65
N HIS A 140 15.76 9.58 -12.93
CA HIS A 140 16.69 10.10 -13.93
C HIS A 140 16.57 11.63 -14.15
N CYS A 141 15.41 12.22 -13.81
CA CYS A 141 15.13 13.65 -14.00
C CYS A 141 15.97 14.61 -13.14
N ILE A 142 16.75 14.11 -12.18
CA ILE A 142 17.63 14.94 -11.32
C ILE A 142 19.00 15.18 -12.00
N GLN A 143 19.35 14.34 -12.98
CA GLN A 143 20.55 14.54 -13.76
C GLN A 143 20.34 15.63 -14.80
N LEU A 144 21.33 16.53 -14.97
CA LEU A 144 21.34 17.45 -16.09
C LEU A 144 21.48 16.67 -17.40
N GLU A 145 20.68 17.00 -18.41
CA GLU A 145 20.70 16.30 -19.71
C GLU A 145 22.08 16.39 -20.39
N ASP A 146 22.69 17.59 -20.37
CA ASP A 146 24.01 17.87 -20.94
C ASP A 146 25.17 17.46 -20.03
N CYS A 147 24.96 16.54 -19.09
CA CYS A 147 26.03 16.05 -18.25
C CYS A 147 26.94 15.11 -19.03
N GLU A 148 28.22 15.50 -19.17
CA GLU A 148 29.27 14.67 -19.80
C GLU A 148 29.40 13.27 -19.19
N LEU A 149 29.07 13.12 -17.90
CA LEU A 149 29.07 11.85 -17.18
C LEU A 149 27.65 11.31 -17.09
N LYS A 150 27.27 10.35 -17.93
CA LYS A 150 25.98 9.66 -17.83
C LYS A 150 25.97 8.72 -16.61
N ILE A 151 25.27 9.13 -15.55
CA ILE A 151 25.21 8.39 -14.28
C ILE A 151 24.04 7.42 -14.36
N THR A 152 24.32 6.15 -14.66
CA THR A 152 23.28 5.13 -14.86
C THR A 152 23.08 4.20 -13.68
N LYS A 153 24.11 4.00 -12.84
CA LYS A 153 24.06 3.06 -11.71
C LYS A 153 24.53 3.69 -10.40
N ASP A 154 25.73 4.26 -10.38
CA ASP A 154 26.35 4.76 -9.16
C ASP A 154 26.57 6.28 -9.21
N ILE A 155 25.93 7.00 -8.30
CA ILE A 155 26.02 8.46 -8.21
C ILE A 155 27.38 8.96 -7.71
N LEU A 156 28.21 8.09 -7.12
CA LEU A 156 29.54 8.45 -6.60
C LEU A 156 30.53 8.80 -7.74
N ILE A 157 30.23 8.41 -8.98
CA ILE A 157 30.99 8.79 -10.18
C ILE A 157 30.86 10.30 -10.48
N CYS A 158 29.87 10.98 -9.89
CA CYS A 158 29.68 12.40 -10.07
C CYS A 158 30.92 13.20 -9.64
N LYS A 159 31.48 14.03 -10.54
CA LYS A 159 32.57 14.98 -10.25
C LYS A 159 32.18 16.11 -9.29
N LYS A 160 30.95 16.14 -8.78
CA LYS A 160 30.43 17.17 -7.86
C LYS A 160 30.62 18.60 -8.39
N CYS A 161 30.40 18.80 -9.70
CA CYS A 161 30.59 20.08 -10.40
C CYS A 161 29.63 21.20 -10.01
N GLY A 162 28.60 20.91 -9.20
CA GLY A 162 27.63 21.90 -8.73
C GLY A 162 26.51 22.26 -9.71
N ARG A 163 26.52 21.71 -10.94
CA ARG A 163 25.49 22.01 -11.96
C ARG A 163 24.13 21.32 -11.74
N CYS A 164 24.08 20.25 -10.93
CA CYS A 164 22.85 19.51 -10.61
C CYS A 164 22.89 18.96 -9.17
N ASP A 165 21.74 18.53 -8.67
CA ASP A 165 21.58 18.06 -7.29
C ASP A 165 22.30 16.73 -6.99
N ILE A 166 22.69 15.97 -8.03
CA ILE A 166 23.42 14.70 -7.86
C ILE A 166 24.71 14.89 -7.06
N GLY A 167 25.42 16.01 -7.27
CA GLY A 167 26.65 16.27 -6.51
C GLY A 167 26.40 16.41 -5.01
N GLY A 168 25.27 17.00 -4.61
CA GLY A 168 24.84 17.08 -3.22
C GLY A 168 24.41 15.72 -2.66
N LEU A 169 23.63 14.97 -3.45
CA LEU A 169 23.19 13.62 -3.10
C LEU A 169 24.36 12.64 -2.91
N ALA A 170 25.38 12.72 -3.76
CA ALA A 170 26.60 11.91 -3.63
C ALA A 170 27.36 12.22 -2.33
N LYS A 171 27.43 13.48 -1.90
CA LYS A 171 28.03 13.85 -0.59
C LYS A 171 27.24 13.25 0.58
N ILE A 172 25.91 13.25 0.49
CA ILE A 172 25.05 12.62 1.51
C ILE A 172 25.27 11.10 1.51
N ALA A 173 25.36 10.49 0.34
CA ALA A 173 25.62 9.06 0.19
C ALA A 173 26.95 8.65 0.86
N GLU A 174 28.03 9.41 0.62
CA GLU A 174 29.32 9.20 1.29
C GLU A 174 29.23 9.40 2.81
N LYS A 175 28.62 10.50 3.27
CA LYS A 175 28.56 10.85 4.69
C LYS A 175 27.83 9.80 5.53
N TYR A 176 26.75 9.25 4.99
CA TYR A 176 25.91 8.28 5.70
C TYR A 176 26.14 6.83 5.26
N ASN A 177 27.09 6.59 4.35
CA ASN A 177 27.36 5.27 3.76
C ASN A 177 26.08 4.60 3.21
N LEU A 178 25.33 5.37 2.40
CA LEU A 178 24.07 4.96 1.78
C LEU A 178 24.32 4.46 0.35
N THR A 179 23.67 3.37 -0.02
CA THR A 179 23.61 2.92 -1.42
C THR A 179 22.56 3.74 -2.15
N MET A 180 22.97 4.52 -3.15
CA MET A 180 22.07 5.33 -3.98
C MET A 180 22.26 5.01 -5.46
N ASN A 181 21.17 4.57 -6.12
CA ASN A 181 21.20 4.23 -7.55
C ASN A 181 20.17 5.06 -8.33
N VAL A 182 20.46 5.32 -9.60
CA VAL A 182 19.49 5.93 -10.52
C VAL A 182 18.61 4.82 -11.10
N ALA A 183 17.29 4.98 -11.00
CA ALA A 183 16.34 4.09 -11.66
C ALA A 183 16.37 4.39 -13.18
N THR A 184 16.76 3.39 -13.97
CA THR A 184 16.70 3.42 -15.44
C THR A 184 15.35 2.91 -15.92
#